data_AF-A0A7S3MRH6-F1
#
_entry.id   AF-A0A7S3MRH6-F1
#
_cell.length_a   1.000
_cell.length_b   1.000
_cell.length_c   1.000
_cell.angle_alpha   90.00
_cell.angle_beta   90.00
_cell.angle_gamma   90.00
#
_symmetry.space_group_name_H-M   'P 1'
#
loop_
_entity.id
_entity.type
_entity.pdbx_description
1 polymer ?
#
loop_
_entity_poly.entity_id
_entity_poly.type
_entity_poly.pdbx_seq_one_letter_code
_entity_poly.pdbx_strand_id
1 'polypeptide(L)'
;MVYLNIDFEEHQYEQGDAPDFNREQWLQTKDTLGLKFPNLPYLLDGSLKLTETNAIMKYIAHRYGPELLGGDAATIAKVEMVASVVGDLKGQVTMPCYTSGDRPAITANLLQKVKPIVNFLGEKKFLVGSDVTYVDFTLFEMCDLMNWISEGQLFEQNPSLERYYQRVKSLPRLSEYYADDERCMKRPFNNKVAKLNN
;
A
#
# COMPACT_ATOMS: atom_id res chain seq x y z
N MET A 1 -8.37 7.73 -2.63
CA MET A 1 -9.27 8.90 -2.55
C MET A 1 -8.71 10.09 -3.32
N VAL A 2 -7.48 10.54 -3.03
CA VAL A 2 -6.77 11.62 -3.76
C VAL A 2 -6.86 11.49 -5.30
N TYR A 3 -6.47 10.35 -5.86
CA TYR A 3 -6.49 10.13 -7.32
C TYR A 3 -7.88 10.37 -7.94
N LEU A 4 -8.94 9.96 -7.23
CA LEU A 4 -10.33 10.13 -7.64
C LEU A 4 -10.91 11.51 -7.28
N ASN A 5 -10.13 12.38 -6.63
CA ASN A 5 -10.57 13.69 -6.12
C ASN A 5 -11.83 13.59 -5.25
N ILE A 6 -11.78 12.65 -4.32
CA ILE A 6 -12.80 12.48 -3.29
C ILE A 6 -12.33 13.22 -2.05
N ASP A 7 -13.19 14.06 -1.48
CA ASP A 7 -12.94 14.69 -0.19
C ASP A 7 -13.04 13.65 0.93
N PHE A 8 -12.09 13.70 1.85
CA PHE A 8 -12.04 12.81 3.01
C PHE A 8 -11.38 13.50 4.18
N GLU A 9 -11.76 13.07 5.39
CA GLU A 9 -11.04 13.40 6.61
C GLU A 9 -10.23 12.17 7.02
N GLU A 10 -8.99 12.42 7.48
CA GLU A 10 -8.12 11.39 7.99
C GLU A 10 -8.02 11.52 9.52
N HIS A 11 -8.25 10.42 10.21
CA HIS A 11 -8.02 10.32 11.65
C HIS A 11 -6.78 9.47 11.90
N GLN A 12 -5.69 10.12 12.31
CA GLN A 12 -4.44 9.46 12.66
C GLN A 12 -4.40 9.11 14.15
N TYR A 13 -3.99 7.88 14.45
CA TYR A 13 -3.74 7.40 15.81
C TYR A 13 -2.23 7.25 16.00
N GLU A 14 -1.70 7.96 16.99
CA GLU A 14 -0.30 7.97 17.34
C GLU A 14 0.01 6.86 18.36
N GLN A 15 1.06 6.09 18.09
CA GLN A 15 1.62 5.19 19.08
C GLN A 15 2.61 5.97 19.96
N GLY A 16 2.56 5.78 21.27
CA GLY A 16 3.55 6.33 22.20
C GLY A 16 4.97 5.81 21.91
N ASP A 17 5.97 6.50 22.44
CA ASP A 17 7.36 6.14 22.25
C ASP A 17 7.78 4.92 23.09
N ALA A 18 8.99 4.41 22.80
CA ALA A 18 9.62 3.36 23.61
C ALA A 18 9.85 3.84 25.06
N PRO A 19 9.84 2.93 26.03
CA PRO A 19 9.66 1.48 25.89
C PRO A 19 8.19 1.02 25.90
N ASP A 20 7.27 1.91 26.25
CA ASP A 20 5.87 1.53 26.55
C ASP A 20 5.02 1.32 25.30
N PHE A 21 5.35 2.02 24.22
CA PHE A 21 4.67 1.91 22.93
C PHE A 21 3.14 2.02 23.05
N ASN A 22 2.68 2.96 23.88
CA ASN A 22 1.28 3.12 24.29
C ASN A 22 0.35 3.21 23.06
N ARG A 23 -0.77 2.46 23.07
CA ARG A 23 -1.76 2.40 21.97
C ARG A 23 -3.14 2.93 22.38
N GLU A 24 -3.21 3.64 23.49
CA GLU A 24 -4.44 4.01 24.17
C GLU A 24 -5.35 4.87 23.30
N GLN A 25 -4.80 5.77 22.48
CA GLN A 25 -5.59 6.60 21.57
C GLN A 25 -6.48 5.74 20.65
N TRP A 26 -5.96 4.63 20.12
CA TRP A 26 -6.74 3.68 19.34
C TRP A 26 -7.64 2.83 20.24
N LEU A 27 -7.10 2.26 21.32
CA LEU A 27 -7.83 1.32 22.18
C LEU A 27 -9.07 1.94 22.84
N GLN A 28 -9.03 3.22 23.20
CA GLN A 28 -10.19 3.94 23.75
C GLN A 28 -11.29 4.18 22.71
N THR A 29 -10.94 4.26 21.42
CA THR A 29 -11.88 4.54 20.32
C THR A 29 -12.37 3.27 19.63
N LYS A 30 -11.58 2.19 19.67
CA LYS A 30 -11.77 0.96 18.90
C LYS A 30 -13.20 0.42 18.94
N ASP A 31 -13.76 0.28 20.14
CA ASP A 31 -15.08 -0.32 20.34
C ASP A 31 -16.23 0.71 20.32
N THR A 32 -15.94 2.01 20.20
CA THR A 32 -16.95 3.09 20.19
C THR A 32 -17.42 3.45 18.79
N LEU A 33 -16.64 3.10 17.75
CA LEU A 33 -16.95 3.41 16.34
C LEU A 33 -18.10 2.57 15.77
N GLY A 34 -18.52 1.49 16.45
CA GLY A 34 -19.54 0.57 15.97
C GLY A 34 -19.11 -0.23 14.74
N LEU A 35 -17.80 -0.49 14.58
CA LEU A 35 -17.26 -1.38 13.58
C LEU A 35 -17.58 -2.84 13.95
N LYS A 36 -17.99 -3.66 12.98
CA LYS A 36 -18.30 -5.07 13.23
C LYS A 36 -17.05 -5.91 13.54
N PHE A 37 -15.94 -5.57 12.90
CA PHE A 37 -14.62 -6.17 13.12
C PHE A 37 -13.61 -5.03 13.33
N PRO A 38 -13.52 -4.44 14.55
CA PRO A 38 -12.71 -3.25 14.79
C PRO A 38 -11.22 -3.45 14.48
N ASN A 39 -10.71 -2.70 13.50
CA ASN A 39 -9.35 -2.80 13.00
C ASN A 39 -8.91 -1.47 12.36
N LEU A 40 -7.60 -1.31 12.13
CA LEU A 40 -7.04 -0.24 11.31
C LEU A 40 -6.47 -0.82 10.00
N PRO A 41 -6.61 -0.12 8.86
CA PRO A 41 -7.42 1.07 8.67
C PRO A 41 -8.93 0.75 8.71
N TYR A 42 -9.75 1.79 8.94
CA TYR A 42 -11.19 1.75 8.76
C TYR A 42 -11.66 2.86 7.81
N LEU A 43 -12.86 2.71 7.26
CA LEU A 43 -13.55 3.74 6.48
C LEU A 43 -14.98 3.91 7.01
N LEU A 44 -15.38 5.16 7.23
CA LEU A 44 -16.75 5.56 7.55
C LEU A 44 -17.31 6.39 6.39
N ASP A 45 -18.45 5.98 5.83
CA ASP A 45 -19.13 6.67 4.74
C ASP A 45 -20.65 6.60 4.98
N GLY A 46 -21.17 7.65 5.62
CA GLY A 46 -22.55 7.69 6.10
C GLY A 46 -22.82 6.56 7.12
N SER A 47 -23.74 5.66 6.80
CA SER A 47 -24.04 4.49 7.63
C SER A 47 -23.11 3.31 7.40
N LEU A 48 -22.30 3.33 6.34
CA LEU A 48 -21.36 2.27 6.02
C LEU A 48 -20.11 2.39 6.89
N LYS A 49 -19.71 1.26 7.48
CA LYS A 49 -18.50 1.14 8.29
C LYS A 49 -17.72 -0.08 7.85
N LEU A 50 -16.51 0.13 7.32
CA LEU A 50 -15.67 -0.93 6.78
C LEU A 50 -14.32 -0.96 7.48
N THR A 51 -13.79 -2.17 7.60
CA THR A 51 -12.38 -2.45 7.92
C THR A 51 -11.79 -3.32 6.82
N GLU A 52 -10.51 -3.65 6.94
CA GLU A 52 -9.71 -4.39 5.96
C GLU A 52 -9.33 -3.57 4.72
N THR A 53 -8.02 -3.32 4.56
CA THR A 53 -7.46 -2.47 3.50
C THR A 53 -7.98 -2.80 2.11
N ASN A 54 -8.01 -4.09 1.73
CA ASN A 54 -8.48 -4.48 0.41
C ASN A 54 -9.99 -4.29 0.22
N ALA A 55 -10.79 -4.44 1.29
CA ALA A 55 -12.22 -4.18 1.21
C ALA A 55 -12.49 -2.67 1.04
N ILE A 56 -11.77 -1.83 1.77
CA ILE A 56 -11.82 -0.37 1.66
C ILE A 56 -11.40 0.10 0.25
N MET A 57 -10.26 -0.38 -0.26
CA MET A 57 -9.76 -0.03 -1.59
C MET A 57 -10.77 -0.40 -2.69
N LYS A 58 -11.33 -1.61 -2.62
CA LYS A 58 -12.34 -2.08 -3.58
C LYS A 58 -13.66 -1.32 -3.46
N TYR A 59 -14.09 -0.99 -2.26
CA TYR A 59 -15.28 -0.17 -2.05
C TYR A 59 -15.14 1.21 -2.70
N ILE A 60 -13.99 1.88 -2.47
CA ILE A 60 -13.70 3.18 -3.07
C ILE A 60 -13.72 3.07 -4.60
N ALA A 61 -13.07 2.05 -5.17
CA ALA A 61 -13.10 1.80 -6.59
C ALA A 61 -14.55 1.57 -7.09
N HIS A 62 -15.31 0.66 -6.48
CA HIS A 62 -16.70 0.40 -6.85
C HIS A 62 -17.59 1.65 -6.83
N ARG A 63 -17.43 2.52 -5.82
CA ARG A 63 -18.33 3.67 -5.63
C ARG A 63 -17.94 4.89 -6.46
N TYR A 64 -16.64 5.13 -6.65
CA TYR A 64 -16.15 6.43 -7.14
C TYR A 64 -15.25 6.33 -8.39
N GLY A 65 -14.75 5.15 -8.72
CA GLY A 65 -13.86 4.93 -9.87
C GLY A 65 -13.90 3.48 -10.31
N PRO A 66 -15.04 2.98 -10.82
CA PRO A 66 -15.24 1.55 -11.12
C PRO A 66 -14.26 1.03 -12.17
N GLU A 67 -13.69 1.89 -13.00
CA GLU A 67 -12.60 1.56 -13.93
C GLU A 67 -11.36 0.99 -13.22
N LEU A 68 -11.14 1.34 -11.95
CA LEU A 68 -10.01 0.85 -11.15
C LEU A 68 -10.13 -0.62 -10.74
N LEU A 69 -11.27 -1.27 -11.00
CA LEU A 69 -11.48 -2.70 -10.76
C LEU A 69 -11.05 -3.56 -11.96
N GLY A 70 -10.97 -2.96 -13.15
CA GLY A 70 -10.82 -3.66 -14.43
C GLY A 70 -12.09 -3.57 -15.29
N GLY A 71 -11.92 -3.55 -16.62
CA GLY A 71 -13.02 -3.30 -17.57
C GLY A 71 -13.92 -4.50 -17.89
N ASP A 72 -13.51 -5.72 -17.52
CA ASP A 72 -14.27 -6.94 -17.73
C ASP A 72 -14.01 -7.97 -16.62
N ALA A 73 -14.82 -9.04 -16.60
CA ALA A 73 -14.71 -10.09 -15.58
C ALA A 73 -13.33 -10.77 -15.55
N ALA A 74 -12.69 -10.94 -16.71
CA ALA A 74 -11.37 -11.58 -16.80
C ALA A 74 -10.27 -10.66 -16.22
N THR A 75 -10.38 -9.35 -16.45
CA THR A 75 -9.47 -8.34 -15.95
C THR A 75 -9.64 -8.19 -14.45
N ILE A 76 -10.87 -8.11 -13.94
CA ILE A 76 -11.18 -8.11 -12.50
C ILE A 76 -10.56 -9.34 -11.83
N ALA A 77 -10.73 -10.54 -12.41
CA ALA A 77 -10.13 -11.75 -11.87
C ALA A 77 -8.60 -11.68 -11.79
N LYS A 78 -7.94 -11.10 -12.80
CA LYS A 78 -6.48 -10.88 -12.79
C LYS A 78 -6.06 -9.84 -11.76
N VAL A 79 -6.83 -8.76 -11.58
CA VAL A 79 -6.61 -7.75 -10.53
C VAL A 79 -6.66 -8.39 -9.16
N GLU A 80 -7.70 -9.19 -8.86
CA GLU A 80 -7.80 -9.87 -7.57
C GLU A 80 -6.67 -10.89 -7.35
N MET A 81 -6.31 -11.65 -8.39
CA MET A 81 -5.20 -12.60 -8.33
C MET A 81 -3.88 -11.89 -7.98
N VAL A 82 -3.55 -10.80 -8.68
CA VAL A 82 -2.30 -10.10 -8.44
C VAL A 82 -2.32 -9.29 -7.14
N ALA A 83 -3.48 -8.79 -6.71
CA ALA A 83 -3.64 -8.16 -5.40
C ALA A 83 -3.29 -9.13 -4.25
N SER A 84 -3.67 -10.40 -4.37
CA SER A 84 -3.26 -11.43 -3.41
C SER A 84 -1.75 -11.63 -3.40
N VAL A 85 -1.11 -11.72 -4.57
CA VAL A 85 0.35 -11.91 -4.69
C VAL A 85 1.13 -10.71 -4.15
N VAL A 86 0.65 -9.49 -4.40
CA VAL A 86 1.22 -8.25 -3.84
C VAL A 86 1.07 -8.23 -2.32
N GLY A 87 -0.07 -8.68 -1.79
CA GLY A 87 -0.32 -8.82 -0.36
C GLY A 87 0.66 -9.79 0.32
N ASP A 88 0.91 -10.94 -0.30
CA ASP A 88 1.89 -11.91 0.20
C ASP A 88 3.31 -11.32 0.22
N LEU A 89 3.70 -10.61 -0.84
CA LEU A 89 4.99 -9.92 -0.89
C LEU A 89 5.10 -8.84 0.20
N LYS A 90 4.04 -8.08 0.44
CA LYS A 90 3.98 -7.09 1.54
C LYS A 90 4.26 -7.75 2.88
N GLY A 91 3.59 -8.86 3.20
CA GLY A 91 3.84 -9.61 4.43
C GLY A 91 5.29 -10.08 4.56
N GLN A 92 5.88 -10.59 3.47
CA GLN A 92 7.26 -11.10 3.44
C GLN A 92 8.34 -10.02 3.60
N VAL A 93 8.03 -8.76 3.24
CA VAL A 93 8.94 -7.63 3.37
C VAL A 93 8.76 -6.93 4.72
N THR A 94 7.51 -6.71 5.15
CA THR A 94 7.19 -5.95 6.35
C THR A 94 7.44 -6.75 7.63
N MET A 95 7.08 -8.03 7.72
CA MET A 95 7.21 -8.81 8.96
C MET A 95 8.67 -8.91 9.48
N PRO A 96 9.68 -9.11 8.63
CA PRO A 96 11.06 -9.06 9.05
C PRO A 96 11.51 -7.72 9.65
N CYS A 97 10.91 -6.59 9.26
CA CYS A 97 11.20 -5.28 9.85
C CYS A 97 10.84 -5.21 11.35
N TYR A 98 9.84 -5.98 11.79
CA TYR A 98 9.43 -6.05 13.21
C TYR A 98 10.14 -7.16 13.99
N THR A 99 10.69 -8.17 13.30
CA THR A 99 11.26 -9.37 13.93
C THR A 99 12.78 -9.34 13.92
N SER A 100 13.43 -9.72 12.82
CA SER A 100 14.89 -9.74 12.76
C SER A 100 15.48 -8.33 12.68
N GLY A 101 14.94 -7.47 11.82
CA GLY A 101 15.56 -6.21 11.41
C GLY A 101 16.83 -6.41 10.56
N ASP A 102 17.09 -7.63 10.09
CA ASP A 102 18.26 -7.97 9.28
C ASP A 102 18.05 -7.50 7.84
N ARG A 103 18.39 -6.24 7.59
CA ARG A 103 18.19 -5.59 6.29
C ARG A 103 18.81 -6.37 5.12
N PRO A 104 20.07 -6.87 5.17
CA PRO A 104 20.63 -7.72 4.12
C PRO A 104 19.80 -8.97 3.81
N ALA A 105 19.35 -9.71 4.84
CA ALA A 105 18.53 -10.91 4.63
C ALA A 105 17.16 -10.57 4.02
N ILE A 106 16.55 -9.46 4.44
CA ILE A 106 15.29 -8.96 3.87
C ILE A 106 15.48 -8.61 2.40
N THR A 107 16.55 -7.89 2.06
CA THR A 107 16.88 -7.52 0.68
C THR A 107 17.06 -8.74 -0.20
N ALA A 108 17.80 -9.76 0.25
CA ALA A 108 18.00 -10.99 -0.51
C ALA A 108 16.67 -11.72 -0.79
N ASN A 109 15.81 -11.85 0.22
CA ASN A 109 14.49 -12.47 0.04
C ASN A 109 13.59 -11.62 -0.87
N LEU A 110 13.54 -10.30 -0.66
CA LEU A 110 12.81 -9.34 -1.49
C LEU A 110 13.16 -9.48 -2.97
N LEU A 111 14.45 -9.43 -3.32
CA LEU A 111 14.91 -9.51 -4.70
C LEU A 111 14.57 -10.85 -5.36
N GLN A 112 14.40 -11.93 -4.59
CA GLN A 112 13.88 -13.19 -5.10
C GLN A 112 12.36 -13.15 -5.28
N LYS A 113 11.62 -12.63 -4.31
CA LYS A 113 10.15 -12.70 -4.22
C LYS A 113 9.44 -11.68 -5.09
N VAL A 114 10.11 -10.61 -5.50
CA VAL A 114 9.55 -9.62 -6.44
C VAL A 114 9.54 -10.12 -7.89
N LYS A 115 10.38 -11.10 -8.25
CA LYS A 115 10.54 -11.60 -9.63
C LYS A 115 9.22 -12.02 -10.30
N PRO A 116 8.30 -12.76 -9.66
CA PRO A 116 7.01 -13.10 -10.26
C PRO A 116 6.18 -11.87 -10.64
N ILE A 117 6.21 -10.80 -9.82
CA ILE A 117 5.51 -9.55 -10.10
C ILE A 117 6.18 -8.80 -11.26
N VAL A 118 7.51 -8.74 -11.30
CA VAL A 118 8.25 -8.12 -12.41
C VAL A 118 8.00 -8.85 -13.72
N ASN A 119 8.04 -10.18 -13.70
CA ASN A 119 7.72 -11.02 -14.86
C ASN A 119 6.26 -10.83 -15.28
N PHE A 120 5.35 -10.77 -14.30
CA PHE A 120 3.94 -10.54 -14.57
C PHE A 120 3.71 -9.16 -15.17
N LEU A 121 4.39 -8.10 -14.71
CA LEU A 121 4.35 -6.76 -15.30
C LEU A 121 4.82 -6.80 -16.77
N GLY A 122 6.00 -7.37 -17.02
CA GLY A 122 6.61 -7.41 -18.36
C GLY A 122 6.64 -6.03 -19.01
N GLU A 123 6.06 -5.92 -20.22
CA GLU A 123 5.96 -4.66 -20.97
C GLU A 123 4.64 -3.90 -20.75
N LYS A 124 3.78 -4.33 -19.81
CA LYS A 124 2.52 -3.64 -19.55
C LYS A 124 2.75 -2.25 -18.95
N LYS A 125 1.82 -1.35 -19.24
CA LYS A 125 1.87 0.03 -18.74
C LYS A 125 1.57 0.09 -17.24
N PHE A 126 0.59 -0.68 -16.79
CA PHE A 126 0.23 -0.90 -15.40
C PHE A 126 0.15 -2.39 -15.12
N LEU A 127 0.00 -2.79 -13.86
CA LEU A 127 0.20 -4.17 -13.45
C LEU A 127 -0.68 -5.16 -14.22
N VAL A 128 -1.93 -4.77 -14.50
CA VAL A 128 -2.93 -5.61 -15.19
C VAL A 128 -3.30 -5.08 -16.59
N GLY A 129 -2.48 -4.22 -17.21
CA GLY A 129 -2.67 -3.84 -18.62
C GLY A 129 -2.32 -2.40 -18.94
N SER A 130 -3.19 -1.75 -19.70
CA SER A 130 -3.06 -0.34 -20.14
C SER A 130 -3.62 0.67 -19.15
N ASP A 131 -4.54 0.24 -18.29
CA ASP A 131 -5.32 1.10 -17.41
C ASP A 131 -4.92 0.89 -15.95
N VAL A 132 -5.06 1.96 -15.16
CA VAL A 132 -4.76 1.96 -13.73
C VAL A 132 -5.83 1.18 -12.99
N THR A 133 -5.41 0.40 -12.02
CA THR A 133 -6.28 -0.37 -11.12
C THR A 133 -5.92 -0.11 -9.66
N TYR A 134 -6.77 -0.50 -8.72
CA TYR A 134 -6.54 -0.22 -7.31
C TYR A 134 -5.24 -0.88 -6.77
N VAL A 135 -4.84 -2.01 -7.37
CA VAL A 135 -3.61 -2.73 -6.97
C VAL A 135 -2.35 -1.96 -7.38
N ASP A 136 -2.41 -1.09 -8.40
CA ASP A 136 -1.27 -0.29 -8.82
C ASP A 136 -0.81 0.67 -7.71
N PHE A 137 -1.75 1.24 -6.96
CA PHE A 137 -1.46 2.10 -5.80
C PHE A 137 -0.82 1.32 -4.64
N THR A 138 -1.24 0.07 -4.44
CA THR A 138 -0.66 -0.81 -3.41
C THR A 138 0.77 -1.19 -3.77
N LEU A 139 1.00 -1.57 -5.03
CA LEU A 139 2.35 -1.91 -5.51
C LEU A 139 3.26 -0.66 -5.55
N PHE A 140 2.72 0.52 -5.86
CA PHE A 140 3.46 1.78 -5.83
C PHE A 140 4.02 2.08 -4.43
N GLU A 141 3.19 2.04 -3.38
CA GLU A 141 3.63 2.18 -1.97
C GLU A 141 4.71 1.14 -1.64
N MET A 142 4.47 -0.11 -2.03
CA MET A 142 5.41 -1.20 -1.79
C MET A 142 6.76 -0.97 -2.49
N CYS A 143 6.78 -0.40 -3.70
CA CYS A 143 8.02 -0.11 -4.41
C CYS A 143 8.90 0.87 -3.64
N ASP A 144 8.32 1.89 -2.98
CA ASP A 144 9.09 2.82 -2.16
C ASP A 144 9.73 2.12 -0.94
N LEU A 145 8.97 1.30 -0.21
CA LEU A 145 9.49 0.51 0.92
C LEU A 145 10.58 -0.45 0.47
N MET A 146 10.30 -1.23 -0.56
CA MET A 146 11.22 -2.25 -1.09
C MET A 146 12.50 -1.62 -1.62
N ASN A 147 12.40 -0.52 -2.37
CA ASN A 147 13.56 0.19 -2.88
C ASN A 147 14.39 0.77 -1.73
N TRP A 148 13.74 1.35 -0.71
CA TRP A 148 14.42 1.81 0.50
C TRP A 148 15.14 0.66 1.20
N ILE A 149 14.47 -0.46 1.50
CA ILE A 149 15.09 -1.62 2.18
C ILE A 149 16.31 -2.12 1.38
N SER A 150 16.17 -2.24 0.07
CA SER A 150 17.20 -2.76 -0.82
C SER A 150 18.37 -1.80 -1.10
N GLU A 151 18.29 -0.56 -0.60
CA GLU A 151 19.27 0.49 -0.87
C GLU A 151 19.45 0.75 -2.38
N GLY A 152 18.36 0.74 -3.14
CA GLY A 152 18.36 0.99 -4.59
C GLY A 152 18.42 -0.26 -5.47
N GLN A 153 18.88 -1.39 -4.93
CA GLN A 153 19.09 -2.62 -5.71
C GLN A 153 17.82 -3.14 -6.40
N LEU A 154 16.64 -2.88 -5.84
CA LEU A 154 15.37 -3.24 -6.45
C LEU A 154 15.26 -2.68 -7.88
N PHE A 155 15.47 -1.37 -8.03
CA PHE A 155 15.33 -0.70 -9.32
C PHE A 155 16.52 -0.93 -10.23
N GLU A 156 17.74 -1.01 -9.68
CA GLU A 156 18.94 -1.38 -10.44
C GLU A 156 18.78 -2.73 -11.14
N GLN A 157 18.22 -3.73 -10.44
CA GLN A 157 18.02 -5.07 -10.99
C GLN A 157 16.72 -5.20 -11.80
N ASN A 158 15.76 -4.28 -11.62
CA ASN A 158 14.47 -4.33 -12.28
C ASN A 158 14.06 -2.97 -12.89
N PRO A 159 14.75 -2.48 -13.93
CA PRO A 159 14.46 -1.17 -14.53
C PRO A 159 13.03 -1.03 -15.08
N SER A 160 12.37 -2.14 -15.46
CA SER A 160 10.96 -2.13 -15.86
C SER A 160 10.04 -1.75 -14.71
N LEU A 161 10.34 -2.22 -13.49
CA LEU A 161 9.60 -1.88 -12.29
C LEU A 161 9.81 -0.41 -11.89
N GLU A 162 11.03 0.11 -12.06
CA GLU A 162 11.28 1.55 -11.85
C GLU A 162 10.47 2.42 -12.82
N ARG A 163 10.46 2.07 -14.12
CA ARG A 163 9.63 2.78 -15.11
C ARG A 163 8.14 2.71 -14.77
N TYR A 164 7.67 1.57 -14.27
CA TYR A 164 6.31 1.41 -13.77
C TYR A 164 6.05 2.32 -12.56
N TYR A 165 6.94 2.31 -11.56
CA TYR A 165 6.83 3.16 -10.37
C TYR A 165 6.73 4.64 -10.74
N GLN A 166 7.63 5.13 -11.60
CA GLN A 166 7.62 6.53 -12.04
C GLN A 166 6.32 6.89 -12.78
N ARG A 167 5.77 5.95 -13.55
CA ARG A 167 4.51 6.15 -14.27
C ARG A 167 3.30 6.25 -13.34
N VAL A 168 3.25 5.43 -12.29
CA VAL A 168 2.18 5.53 -11.27
C VAL A 168 2.36 6.84 -10.49
N LYS A 169 3.58 7.17 -10.06
CA LYS A 169 3.89 8.43 -9.39
C LYS A 169 3.49 9.67 -10.18
N SER A 170 3.62 9.62 -11.51
CA SER A 170 3.30 10.73 -12.40
C SER A 170 1.81 10.85 -12.74
N LEU A 171 0.95 9.99 -12.19
CA LEU A 171 -0.49 10.09 -12.42
C LEU A 171 -1.01 11.46 -11.94
N PRO A 172 -1.93 12.11 -12.68
CA PRO A 172 -2.53 13.37 -12.27
C PRO A 172 -3.11 13.26 -10.85
N ARG A 173 -3.04 14.36 -10.08
CA ARG A 173 -3.44 14.47 -8.66
C ARG A 173 -2.58 13.65 -7.69
N LEU A 174 -2.20 12.42 -8.03
CA LEU A 174 -1.25 11.65 -7.22
C LEU A 174 0.12 12.34 -7.21
N SER A 175 0.58 12.82 -8.37
CA SER A 175 1.85 13.55 -8.47
C SER A 175 1.84 14.84 -7.64
N GLU A 176 0.75 15.60 -7.70
CA GLU A 176 0.55 16.83 -6.93
C GLU A 176 0.52 16.54 -5.43
N TYR A 177 -0.27 15.56 -5.00
CA TYR A 177 -0.33 15.12 -3.61
C TYR A 177 1.02 14.60 -3.11
N TYR A 178 1.70 13.79 -3.90
CA TYR A 178 3.02 13.25 -3.54
C TYR A 178 4.11 14.32 -3.51
N ALA A 179 3.93 15.45 -4.19
CA ALA A 179 4.86 16.58 -4.11
C ALA A 179 4.68 17.42 -2.84
N ASP A 180 3.54 17.29 -2.17
CA ASP A 180 3.19 18.02 -0.95
C ASP A 180 3.61 17.21 0.30
N ASP A 181 4.75 17.57 0.89
CA ASP A 181 5.27 16.91 2.10
C ASP A 181 4.44 17.18 3.37
N GLU A 182 3.61 18.23 3.38
CA GLU A 182 2.73 18.53 4.51
C GLU A 182 1.48 17.63 4.50
N ARG A 183 1.03 17.26 3.29
CA ARG A 183 -0.16 16.40 3.11
C ARG A 183 0.17 14.92 2.93
N CYS A 184 1.29 14.59 2.28
CA CYS A 184 1.65 13.22 1.96
C CYS A 184 2.74 12.69 2.90
N MET A 185 2.33 11.85 3.85
CA MET A 185 3.26 11.07 4.65
C MET A 185 3.95 10.01 3.77
N LYS A 186 5.26 10.17 3.57
CA LYS A 186 6.09 9.21 2.81
C LYS A 186 6.81 8.21 3.71
N ARG A 187 7.05 8.60 4.98
CA ARG A 187 7.76 7.85 6.01
C ARG A 187 7.31 8.33 7.40
N PRO A 188 7.46 7.51 8.46
CA PRO A 188 7.94 6.12 8.44
C PRO A 188 6.94 5.15 7.77
N PHE A 189 7.42 4.01 7.28
CA PHE A 189 6.55 2.96 6.71
C PHE A 189 5.99 2.02 7.79
N ASN A 190 6.78 1.78 8.83
CA ASN A 190 6.43 0.91 9.93
C ASN A 190 6.15 1.74 11.19
N ASN A 191 5.45 1.14 12.14
CA ASN A 191 5.18 1.78 13.41
C ASN A 191 6.43 1.72 14.32
N LYS A 192 6.45 2.52 15.38
CA LYS A 192 7.58 2.75 16.30
C LYS A 192 8.22 1.49 16.87
N VAL A 193 7.47 0.39 16.96
CA VAL A 193 7.94 -0.92 17.45
C VAL A 193 8.88 -1.64 16.46
N ALA A 194 8.84 -1.30 15.16
CA ALA A 194 9.69 -1.95 14.18
C ALA A 194 11.17 -1.59 14.39
N LYS A 195 12.06 -2.47 13.92
CA LYS A 195 13.52 -2.26 13.96
C LYS A 195 14.04 -1.47 12.76
N LEU A 196 13.23 -1.35 11.70
CA LEU A 196 13.59 -0.68 10.45
C LEU A 196 12.43 0.21 10.00
N ASN A 197 12.75 1.44 9.60
CA ASN A 197 11.80 2.39 9.01
C ASN A 197 10.59 2.67 9.91
N ASN A 198 10.88 2.87 11.21
CA ASN A 198 9.92 3.20 12.27
C ASN A 198 10.00 4.67 12.69
#